data_AF-U3U071-F1
#
_entry.id   AF-U3U071-F1
#
_cell.length_a   1.000
_cell.length_b   1.000
_cell.length_c   1.000
_cell.angle_alpha   90.00
_cell.angle_beta   90.00
_cell.angle_gamma   90.00
#
_symmetry.space_group_name_H-M   'P 1'
#
loop_
_entity.id
_entity.type
_entity.pdbx_description
1 polymer ?
#
loop_
_entity_poly.entity_id
_entity_poly.type
_entity_poly.pdbx_seq_one_letter_code
_entity_poly.pdbx_strand_id
1 'polypeptide(L)'
;MKCNTIRQKIALRDGYALGTGRWRASPFGINRLTHSRERYRRNLLFYADDPAIRVGGPTYHWVREGIQAGRHIFNQVAHITTPILLLQASEDDVVDNRAQDLFCEAMAAAGHAVEGTTPYIIQGARHDILFETDAMRAEALNAVVDFYQRHRD
;
A
#
# COMPACT_ATOMS: atom_id res chain seq x y z
N MET A 1 33.75 -24.29 -3.62
CA MET A 1 32.94 -23.78 -2.50
C MET A 1 32.21 -22.44 -2.76
N LYS A 2 32.83 -21.42 -3.39
CA LYS A 2 32.19 -20.09 -3.58
C LYS A 2 30.91 -20.09 -4.45
N CYS A 3 30.81 -20.94 -5.47
CA CYS A 3 29.66 -20.98 -6.39
C CYS A 3 28.34 -21.43 -5.71
N ASN A 4 28.43 -22.36 -4.74
CA ASN A 4 27.26 -22.86 -4.02
C ASN A 4 26.71 -21.82 -3.04
N THR A 5 27.61 -21.05 -2.41
CA THR A 5 27.26 -19.93 -1.52
C THR A 5 26.60 -18.77 -2.29
N ILE A 6 27.06 -18.46 -3.50
CA ILE A 6 26.42 -17.45 -4.37
C ILE A 6 25.02 -17.89 -4.77
N ARG A 7 24.83 -19.15 -5.18
CA ARG A 7 23.51 -19.71 -5.51
C ARG A 7 22.55 -19.70 -4.31
N GLN A 8 23.02 -20.04 -3.11
CA GLN A 8 22.22 -19.96 -1.89
C GLN A 8 21.82 -18.53 -1.54
N LYS A 9 22.72 -17.55 -1.71
CA LYS A 9 22.42 -16.13 -1.49
C LYS A 9 21.37 -15.59 -2.47
N ILE A 10 21.45 -15.98 -3.74
CA ILE A 10 20.45 -15.60 -4.76
C ILE A 10 19.10 -16.24 -4.44
N ALA A 11 19.08 -17.53 -4.11
CA ALA A 11 17.85 -18.24 -3.75
C ALA A 11 17.16 -17.64 -2.50
N LEU A 12 17.93 -17.19 -1.51
CA LEU A 12 17.38 -16.50 -0.35
C LEU A 12 16.87 -15.10 -0.70
N ARG A 13 17.60 -14.36 -1.54
CA ARG A 13 17.22 -13.01 -1.99
C ARG A 13 15.88 -13.02 -2.74
N ASP A 14 15.76 -13.92 -3.71
CA ASP A 14 14.61 -13.99 -4.62
C ASP A 14 13.49 -14.90 -4.08
N GLY A 15 13.73 -15.55 -2.93
CA GLY A 15 12.72 -16.32 -2.21
C GLY A 15 11.70 -15.44 -1.50
N TYR A 16 10.47 -15.96 -1.37
CA TYR A 16 9.41 -15.34 -0.57
C TYR A 16 9.86 -15.16 0.88
N ALA A 17 9.55 -13.98 1.45
CA ALA A 17 9.79 -13.72 2.87
C ALA A 17 8.98 -14.69 3.74
N LEU A 18 9.43 -14.91 4.97
CA LEU A 18 8.75 -15.81 5.91
C LEU A 18 7.26 -15.45 6.05
N GLY A 19 6.38 -16.46 5.95
CA GLY A 19 4.92 -16.28 6.04
C GLY A 19 4.25 -15.82 4.74
N THR A 20 5.02 -15.61 3.67
CA THR A 20 4.51 -15.19 2.35
C THR A 20 4.70 -16.30 1.32
N GLY A 21 4.25 -16.09 0.08
CA GLY A 21 4.34 -17.13 -0.93
C GLY A 21 3.77 -16.75 -2.28
N ARG A 22 3.69 -17.74 -3.16
CA ARG A 22 3.01 -17.59 -4.45
C ARG A 22 1.57 -17.12 -4.25
N TRP A 23 1.06 -16.39 -5.23
CA TRP A 23 -0.33 -15.99 -5.26
C TRP A 23 -1.27 -17.19 -5.08
N ARG A 24 -2.30 -17.00 -4.26
CA ARG A 24 -3.39 -17.96 -4.04
C ARG A 24 -4.69 -17.18 -3.89
N ALA A 25 -5.76 -17.66 -4.51
CA ALA A 25 -7.09 -17.11 -4.28
C ALA A 25 -7.55 -17.46 -2.87
N SER A 26 -7.83 -16.45 -2.05
CA SER A 26 -8.42 -16.63 -0.73
C SER A 26 -9.95 -16.61 -0.82
N PRO A 27 -10.67 -17.32 0.05
CA PRO A 27 -12.09 -17.09 0.24
C PRO A 27 -12.36 -15.64 0.65
N PHE A 28 -13.45 -15.06 0.14
CA PHE A 28 -13.83 -13.68 0.45
C PHE A 28 -13.94 -13.43 1.97
N GLY A 29 -14.48 -14.37 2.75
CA GLY A 29 -14.67 -14.19 4.19
C GLY A 29 -13.38 -14.00 5.01
N ILE A 30 -12.22 -14.37 4.47
CA ILE A 30 -10.91 -14.19 5.15
C ILE A 30 -10.01 -13.18 4.43
N ASN A 31 -10.52 -12.52 3.39
CA ASN A 31 -9.78 -11.47 2.70
C ASN A 31 -9.62 -10.27 3.65
N ARG A 32 -8.51 -9.54 3.51
CA ARG A 32 -8.19 -8.33 4.29
C ARG A 32 -8.11 -7.07 3.43
N LEU A 33 -8.54 -7.17 2.17
CA LEU A 33 -8.30 -6.13 1.18
C LEU A 33 -9.51 -5.22 1.00
N THR A 34 -10.72 -5.78 1.03
CA THR A 34 -11.94 -5.02 0.74
C THR A 34 -13.17 -5.70 1.34
N HIS A 35 -14.20 -4.90 1.64
CA HIS A 35 -15.54 -5.38 1.96
C HIS A 35 -16.45 -5.52 0.72
N SER A 36 -16.03 -5.12 -0.48
CA SER A 36 -16.80 -5.32 -1.72
C SER A 36 -16.56 -6.71 -2.31
N ARG A 37 -17.59 -7.56 -2.25
CA ARG A 37 -17.55 -8.92 -2.81
C ARG A 37 -17.43 -8.91 -4.33
N GLU A 38 -18.08 -7.96 -4.97
CA GLU A 38 -18.13 -7.77 -6.42
C GLU A 38 -16.74 -7.38 -6.94
N ARG A 39 -16.11 -6.38 -6.32
CA ARG A 39 -14.76 -5.93 -6.69
C ARG A 39 -13.70 -6.98 -6.35
N TYR A 40 -13.84 -7.67 -5.22
CA TYR A 40 -12.98 -8.80 -4.87
C TYR A 40 -13.06 -9.91 -5.94
N ARG A 41 -14.27 -10.33 -6.31
CA ARG A 41 -14.49 -11.34 -7.34
C ARG A 41 -13.91 -10.90 -8.68
N ARG A 42 -14.12 -9.64 -9.07
CA ARG A 42 -13.55 -9.07 -10.30
C ARG A 42 -12.02 -9.15 -10.31
N ASN A 43 -11.37 -8.77 -9.22
CA ASN A 43 -9.90 -8.86 -9.10
C ASN A 43 -9.40 -10.31 -9.20
N LEU A 44 -10.10 -11.27 -8.60
CA LEU A 44 -9.77 -12.69 -8.76
C LEU A 44 -9.91 -13.17 -10.21
N LEU A 45 -10.92 -12.69 -10.94
CA LEU A 45 -11.11 -13.05 -12.34
C LEU A 45 -9.99 -12.50 -13.22
N PHE A 46 -9.53 -11.27 -13.00
CA PHE A 46 -8.35 -10.74 -13.72
C PHE A 46 -7.13 -11.65 -13.57
N TYR A 47 -6.85 -12.13 -12.35
CA TYR A 47 -5.77 -13.08 -12.12
C TYR A 47 -6.05 -14.47 -12.69
N ALA A 48 -7.30 -14.89 -12.80
CA ALA A 48 -7.65 -16.17 -13.41
C ALA A 48 -7.43 -16.13 -14.93
N ASP A 49 -7.88 -15.06 -15.58
CA ASP A 49 -7.85 -14.87 -17.02
C ASP A 49 -6.43 -14.63 -17.54
N ASP A 50 -5.60 -13.89 -16.78
CA ASP A 50 -4.19 -13.71 -17.08
C ASP A 50 -3.31 -14.12 -15.88
N PRO A 51 -2.78 -15.36 -15.87
CA PRO A 51 -1.88 -15.81 -14.83
C PRO A 51 -0.55 -15.05 -14.77
N ALA A 52 -0.13 -14.37 -15.84
CA ALA A 52 1.17 -13.69 -15.90
C ALA A 52 1.20 -12.41 -15.04
N ILE A 53 0.04 -11.80 -14.79
CA ILE A 53 -0.07 -10.60 -13.94
C ILE A 53 -0.21 -10.91 -12.44
N ARG A 54 -0.21 -12.18 -12.04
CA ARG A 54 -0.36 -12.58 -10.62
C ARG A 54 0.82 -12.11 -9.78
N VAL A 55 0.52 -11.37 -8.73
CA VAL A 55 1.51 -10.93 -7.76
C VAL A 55 1.42 -11.80 -6.50
N GLY A 56 2.52 -12.48 -6.17
CA GLY A 56 2.66 -13.21 -4.91
C GLY A 56 3.01 -12.26 -3.75
N GLY A 57 3.25 -12.84 -2.58
CA GLY A 57 3.76 -12.08 -1.44
C GLY A 57 5.18 -11.55 -1.67
N PRO A 58 5.67 -10.67 -0.80
CA PRO A 58 6.97 -10.04 -0.98
C PRO A 58 8.13 -11.03 -0.80
N THR A 59 9.18 -10.86 -1.59
CA THR A 59 10.45 -11.59 -1.41
C THR A 59 11.30 -10.95 -0.31
N TYR A 60 12.33 -11.64 0.19
CA TYR A 60 13.28 -11.04 1.14
C TYR A 60 13.95 -9.78 0.57
N HIS A 61 14.25 -9.79 -0.73
CA HIS A 61 14.75 -8.61 -1.42
C HIS A 61 13.73 -7.47 -1.37
N TRP A 62 12.48 -7.73 -1.72
CA TRP A 62 11.43 -6.72 -1.71
C TRP A 62 11.24 -6.12 -0.31
N VAL A 63 11.22 -6.96 0.74
CA VAL A 63 11.12 -6.49 2.13
C VAL A 63 12.28 -5.57 2.49
N ARG A 64 13.51 -5.96 2.13
CA ARG A 64 14.69 -5.11 2.36
C ARG A 64 14.57 -3.77 1.65
N GLU A 65 14.20 -3.76 0.38
CA GLU A 65 14.04 -2.52 -0.40
C GLU A 65 12.91 -1.66 0.15
N GLY A 66 11.78 -2.23 0.56
CA GLY A 66 10.68 -1.50 1.19
C GLY A 66 11.11 -0.79 2.47
N ILE A 67 11.88 -1.47 3.34
CA ILE A 67 12.42 -0.85 4.55
C ILE A 67 13.43 0.27 4.22
N GLN A 68 14.28 0.07 3.21
CA GLN A 68 15.25 1.09 2.78
C GLN A 68 14.54 2.31 2.18
N ALA A 69 13.54 2.09 1.33
CA ALA A 69 12.73 3.14 0.72
C ALA A 69 11.98 3.95 1.79
N GLY A 70 11.35 3.28 2.76
CA GLY A 70 10.69 3.96 3.88
C GLY A 70 11.65 4.87 4.65
N ARG A 71 12.83 4.37 5.05
CA ARG A 71 13.85 5.22 5.70
C ARG A 71 14.32 6.38 4.82
N HIS A 72 14.47 6.14 3.52
CA HIS A 72 14.89 7.17 2.58
C HIS A 72 13.84 8.29 2.48
N ILE A 73 12.55 7.96 2.41
CA ILE A 73 11.46 8.94 2.41
C ILE A 73 11.55 9.82 3.65
N PHE A 74 11.69 9.24 4.84
CA PHE A 74 11.82 9.99 6.10
C PHE A 74 13.04 10.93 6.11
N ASN A 75 14.16 10.52 5.52
CA ASN A 75 15.36 11.36 5.39
C ASN A 75 15.21 12.49 4.34
N GLN A 76 14.18 12.44 3.50
CA GLN A 76 13.96 13.39 2.40
C GLN A 76 12.72 14.25 2.59
N VAL A 77 11.97 14.10 3.70
CA VAL A 77 10.72 14.81 3.98
C VAL A 77 10.83 16.32 3.76
N ALA A 78 11.93 16.95 4.18
CA ALA A 78 12.17 18.39 3.99
C ALA A 78 12.29 18.84 2.53
N HIS A 79 12.43 17.90 1.59
CA HIS A 79 12.49 18.16 0.15
C HIS A 79 11.20 17.79 -0.58
N ILE A 80 10.23 17.18 0.10
CA ILE A 80 8.94 16.82 -0.48
C ILE A 80 8.02 18.03 -0.42
N THR A 81 7.98 18.80 -1.51
CA THR A 81 7.16 20.03 -1.61
C THR A 81 5.89 19.85 -2.45
N THR A 82 5.74 18.70 -3.12
CA THR A 82 4.53 18.37 -3.86
C THR A 82 3.35 18.27 -2.90
N PRO A 83 2.20 18.91 -3.18
CA PRO A 83 1.00 18.73 -2.39
C PRO A 83 0.60 17.26 -2.32
N ILE A 84 0.24 16.79 -1.12
CA ILE A 84 -0.11 15.38 -0.87
C ILE A 84 -1.46 15.30 -0.16
N LEU A 85 -2.38 14.54 -0.74
CA LEU A 85 -3.50 13.94 -0.01
C LEU A 85 -3.11 12.51 0.37
N LEU A 86 -3.08 12.21 1.67
CA LEU A 86 -2.85 10.87 2.17
C LEU A 86 -4.18 10.25 2.63
N LEU A 87 -4.63 9.20 1.92
CA LEU A 87 -5.81 8.43 2.30
C LEU A 87 -5.39 7.25 3.17
N GLN A 88 -6.00 7.10 4.35
CA GLN A 88 -5.72 6.02 5.29
C GLN A 88 -6.96 5.17 5.52
N ALA A 89 -6.80 3.84 5.46
CA ALA A 89 -7.85 2.88 5.80
C ALA A 89 -7.79 2.56 7.30
N SER A 90 -8.85 2.80 8.06
CA SER A 90 -8.78 2.62 9.52
C SER A 90 -8.57 1.17 9.95
N GLU A 91 -8.94 0.19 9.12
CA GLU A 91 -8.81 -1.26 9.38
C GLU A 91 -7.77 -1.90 8.43
N ASP A 92 -6.69 -1.19 8.11
CA ASP A 92 -5.60 -1.73 7.29
C ASP A 92 -4.73 -2.72 8.09
N ASP A 93 -4.74 -3.99 7.66
CA ASP A 93 -3.91 -5.07 8.21
C ASP A 93 -2.63 -5.34 7.37
N VAL A 94 -2.42 -4.56 6.31
CA VAL A 94 -1.34 -4.73 5.32
C VAL A 94 -0.29 -3.63 5.48
N VAL A 95 -0.71 -2.38 5.68
CA VAL A 95 0.17 -1.22 5.92
C VAL A 95 -0.05 -0.66 7.32
N ASP A 96 1.03 -0.43 8.06
CA ASP A 96 0.97 0.15 9.41
C ASP A 96 0.48 1.61 9.35
N ASN A 97 -0.74 1.87 9.80
CA ASN A 97 -1.33 3.20 9.88
C ASN A 97 -0.47 4.17 10.71
N ARG A 98 0.17 3.68 11.79
CA ARG A 98 1.04 4.52 12.60
C ARG A 98 2.23 5.06 11.80
N ALA A 99 2.72 4.31 10.80
CA ALA A 99 3.80 4.79 9.95
C ALA A 99 3.34 5.94 9.03
N GLN A 100 2.06 5.94 8.63
CA GLN A 100 1.46 7.03 7.85
C GLN A 100 1.25 8.27 8.73
N ASP A 101 0.78 8.08 9.98
CA ASP A 101 0.65 9.17 10.96
C ASP A 101 2.01 9.86 11.20
N LEU A 102 3.07 9.08 11.44
CA LEU A 102 4.44 9.58 11.62
C LEU A 102 4.96 10.32 10.38
N PHE A 103 4.58 9.87 9.18
CA PHE A 103 4.94 10.57 7.95
C PHE A 103 4.27 11.95 7.88
N CYS A 104 2.98 12.04 8.19
CA CYS A 104 2.25 13.32 8.23
C CYS A 104 2.83 14.28 9.28
N GLU A 105 3.18 13.79 10.47
CA GLU A 105 3.86 14.57 11.51
C GLU A 105 5.21 15.11 11.02
N ALA A 106 6.01 14.27 10.35
CA ALA A 106 7.29 14.69 9.79
C ALA A 106 7.12 15.76 8.69
N MET A 107 6.17 15.57 7.78
CA MET A 107 5.85 16.55 6.72
C MET A 107 5.42 17.89 7.31
N ALA A 108 4.58 17.88 8.35
CA ALA A 108 4.15 19.08 9.06
C ALA A 108 5.34 19.79 9.75
N ALA A 109 6.20 19.04 10.45
CA ALA A 109 7.40 19.59 11.08
C ALA A 109 8.40 20.19 10.07
N ALA A 110 8.41 19.67 8.84
CA ALA A 110 9.21 20.19 7.73
C ALA A 110 8.59 21.40 7.02
N GLY A 111 7.39 21.84 7.41
CA GLY A 111 6.70 22.98 6.79
C GLY A 111 5.93 22.64 5.50
N HIS A 112 5.74 21.36 5.21
CA HIS A 112 5.07 20.85 4.01
C HIS A 112 3.93 19.90 4.40
N ALA A 113 3.09 20.31 5.36
CA ALA A 113 2.00 19.47 5.85
C ALA A 113 1.14 18.90 4.70
N VAL A 114 0.73 17.64 4.84
CA VAL A 114 -0.26 17.03 3.95
C VAL A 114 -1.59 17.79 4.02
N GLU A 115 -2.45 17.59 3.02
CA GLU A 115 -3.80 18.15 3.00
C GLU A 115 -4.56 17.72 4.27
N GLY A 116 -5.05 18.71 5.04
CA GLY A 116 -5.72 18.45 6.31
C GLY A 116 -4.82 18.13 7.50
N THR A 117 -3.48 18.26 7.35
CA THR A 117 -2.39 18.04 8.34
C THR A 117 -2.24 16.63 8.92
N THR A 118 -3.31 15.85 8.91
CA THR A 118 -3.35 14.42 9.26
C THR A 118 -3.82 13.60 8.07
N PRO A 119 -3.64 12.26 8.08
CA PRO A 119 -4.27 11.41 7.08
C PRO A 119 -5.79 11.66 6.98
N TYR A 120 -6.33 11.60 5.76
CA TYR A 120 -7.77 11.51 5.54
C TYR A 120 -8.21 10.06 5.77
N ILE A 121 -8.80 9.79 6.93
CA ILE A 121 -9.10 8.42 7.37
C ILE A 121 -10.49 8.00 6.92
N ILE A 122 -10.56 6.96 6.08
CA ILE A 122 -11.81 6.29 5.71
C ILE A 122 -12.14 5.26 6.79
N GLN A 123 -13.15 5.56 7.61
CA GLN A 123 -13.54 4.71 8.74
C GLN A 123 -14.15 3.38 8.26
N GLY A 124 -13.69 2.28 8.85
CA GLY A 124 -14.09 0.91 8.51
C GLY A 124 -13.50 0.36 7.21
N ALA A 125 -12.70 1.14 6.48
CA ALA A 125 -12.08 0.66 5.24
C ALA A 125 -10.93 -0.31 5.54
N ARG A 126 -10.82 -1.34 4.71
CA ARG A 126 -9.64 -2.19 4.58
C ARG A 126 -8.65 -1.61 3.57
N HIS A 127 -7.55 -2.32 3.36
CA HIS A 127 -6.39 -1.91 2.57
C HIS A 127 -6.70 -1.27 1.20
N ASP A 128 -7.56 -1.88 0.37
CA ASP A 128 -7.85 -1.40 -0.98
C ASP A 128 -8.99 -0.36 -0.99
N ILE A 129 -8.76 0.84 -0.44
CA ILE A 129 -9.77 1.92 -0.30
C ILE A 129 -10.55 2.18 -1.61
N LEU A 130 -9.88 2.24 -2.77
CA LEU A 130 -10.54 2.49 -4.05
C LEU A 130 -11.33 1.29 -4.61
N PHE A 131 -11.19 0.13 -3.97
CA PHE A 131 -11.95 -1.09 -4.22
C PHE A 131 -12.88 -1.46 -3.06
N GLU A 132 -13.04 -0.60 -2.05
CA GLU A 132 -14.00 -0.80 -0.96
C GLU A 132 -15.45 -0.76 -1.42
N THR A 133 -16.41 -0.91 -0.50
CA THR A 133 -17.84 -0.70 -0.76
C THR A 133 -18.13 0.67 -1.39
N ASP A 134 -19.29 0.80 -2.04
CA ASP A 134 -19.62 2.02 -2.81
C ASP A 134 -19.61 3.29 -1.96
N ALA A 135 -20.03 3.22 -0.69
CA ALA A 135 -20.02 4.37 0.21
C ALA A 135 -18.58 4.86 0.49
N MET A 136 -17.71 3.97 0.98
CA MET A 136 -16.30 4.29 1.27
C MET A 136 -15.53 4.70 0.01
N ARG A 137 -15.81 4.03 -1.11
CA ARG A 137 -15.18 4.36 -2.39
C ARG A 137 -15.62 5.73 -2.89
N ALA A 138 -16.90 6.08 -2.75
CA ALA A 138 -17.39 7.40 -3.14
C ALA A 138 -16.77 8.49 -2.27
N GLU A 139 -16.66 8.28 -0.96
CA GLU A 139 -15.96 9.18 -0.03
C GLU A 139 -14.51 9.42 -0.48
N ALA A 140 -13.75 8.35 -0.71
CA ALA A 140 -12.37 8.45 -1.16
C ALA A 140 -12.23 9.15 -2.53
N LEU A 141 -13.09 8.84 -3.49
CA LEU A 141 -13.05 9.47 -4.81
C LEU A 141 -13.42 10.94 -4.76
N ASN A 142 -14.39 11.33 -3.95
CA ASN A 142 -14.74 12.74 -3.76
C ASN A 142 -13.55 13.49 -3.16
N ALA A 143 -12.90 12.95 -2.12
CA ALA A 143 -11.69 13.54 -1.54
C ALA A 143 -10.56 13.73 -2.59
N VAL A 144 -10.34 12.73 -3.44
CA VAL A 144 -9.35 12.79 -4.53
C VAL A 144 -9.71 13.87 -5.56
N VAL A 145 -10.96 13.90 -6.01
CA VAL A 145 -11.42 14.89 -7.00
C VAL A 145 -11.32 16.30 -6.44
N ASP A 146 -11.76 16.50 -5.20
CA ASP A 146 -11.72 17.79 -4.50
C ASP A 146 -10.27 18.28 -4.32
N PHE A 147 -9.36 17.37 -3.94
CA PHE A 147 -7.93 17.67 -3.86
C PHE A 147 -7.37 18.12 -5.22
N TYR A 148 -7.64 17.37 -6.30
CA TYR A 148 -7.21 17.78 -7.62
C TYR A 148 -7.80 19.13 -8.03
N GLN A 149 -9.07 19.42 -7.71
CA GLN A 149 -9.68 20.70 -8.02
C GLN A 149 -8.99 21.87 -7.32
N ARG A 150 -8.54 21.70 -6.07
CA ARG A 150 -7.78 22.73 -5.33
C ARG A 150 -6.36 22.96 -5.86
N HIS A 151 -5.80 21.99 -6.58
CA HIS A 151 -4.46 22.04 -7.16
C HIS A 151 -4.46 22.01 -8.70
N ARG A 152 -5.57 22.45 -9.32
CA ARG A 152 -5.61 22.72 -10.77
C ARG A 152 -4.95 24.06 -11.03
N ASP A 153 -3.73 24.04 -11.53
CA ASP A 153 -3.12 25.18 -12.22
C ASP A 153 -3.85 25.46 -13.55
#